data_AF-A0A7S1W4U1-F1
#
_entry.id   AF-A0A7S1W4U1-F1
#
_cell.length_a   1.000
_cell.length_b   1.000
_cell.length_c   1.000
_cell.angle_alpha   90.00
_cell.angle_beta   90.00
_cell.angle_gamma   90.00
#
_symmetry.space_group_name_H-M   'P 1'
#
loop_
_entity.id
_entity.type
_entity.pdbx_description
1 polymer ?
#
loop_
_entity_poly.entity_id
_entity_poly.type
_entity_poly.pdbx_seq_one_letter_code
_entity_poly.pdbx_strand_id
1 'polypeptide(L)'
;DNVQYHLQIEVGSPCNGRPTQRFEVVPDTGSSDLWIPASNCTRCKDGTARFQLEASCTARQIGDRITFRYGDGTVAVGGSFTDTVRIADLDVKDQFLIQVDKMESDTHMRSDGILGLAHHYVSDRGSRGRTFMSTLFREHPGLPQMFSFHLTGDTTEPSRLVFGDPDLATNSKESKFQYGKGYYMSHTDLWLTSVWSIGWSGTG
;
A
#
# COMPACT_ATOMS: atom_id res chain seq x y z
N ASP A 1 -16.14 9.17 -13.38
CA ASP A 1 -16.01 8.34 -12.17
C ASP A 1 -14.55 8.18 -11.78
N ASN A 2 -14.23 8.40 -10.51
CA ASN A 2 -12.88 8.16 -9.97
C ASN A 2 -12.65 6.65 -9.90
N VAL A 3 -11.88 6.12 -10.85
CA VAL A 3 -11.50 4.70 -10.89
C VAL A 3 -10.39 4.49 -9.86
N GLN A 4 -10.72 3.85 -8.74
CA GLN A 4 -9.74 3.32 -7.79
C GLN A 4 -9.58 1.83 -8.07
N TYR A 5 -8.33 1.34 -8.04
CA TYR A 5 -8.03 -0.08 -8.07
C TYR A 5 -7.85 -0.56 -6.64
N HIS A 6 -8.44 -1.70 -6.32
CA HIS A 6 -8.38 -2.27 -4.98
C HIS A 6 -7.61 -3.59 -5.01
N LEU A 7 -6.96 -3.88 -3.90
CA LEU A 7 -6.25 -5.11 -3.65
C LEU A 7 -6.79 -5.73 -2.36
N GLN A 8 -7.12 -7.01 -2.39
CA GLN A 8 -7.46 -7.73 -1.17
C GLN A 8 -6.19 -8.13 -0.42
N ILE A 9 -6.15 -7.84 0.87
CA ILE A 9 -5.11 -8.32 1.78
C ILE A 9 -5.75 -9.05 2.97
N GLU A 10 -5.02 -9.99 3.56
CA GLU A 10 -5.37 -10.54 4.87
C GLU A 10 -4.36 -10.04 5.91
N VAL A 11 -4.85 -9.64 7.08
CA VAL A 11 -4.05 -9.15 8.20
C VAL A 11 -4.30 -10.01 9.41
N GLY A 12 -3.21 -10.37 10.10
CA GLY A 12 -3.23 -11.16 11.31
C GLY A 12 -2.95 -12.63 11.11
N SER A 13 -3.02 -13.36 12.21
CA SER A 13 -2.99 -14.82 12.25
C SER A 13 -4.20 -15.36 13.03
N PRO A 14 -4.64 -16.59 12.75
CA PRO A 14 -5.74 -17.19 13.48
C PRO A 14 -5.51 -17.20 14.99
N CYS A 15 -6.51 -16.77 15.76
CA CYS A 15 -6.38 -16.64 17.22
C CYS A 15 -7.67 -17.02 17.94
N ASN A 16 -7.60 -17.99 18.84
CA ASN A 16 -8.76 -18.44 19.64
C ASN A 16 -10.02 -18.75 18.78
N GLY A 17 -9.82 -19.39 17.62
CA GLY A 17 -10.90 -19.73 16.68
C GLY A 17 -11.34 -18.58 15.74
N ARG A 18 -10.76 -17.38 15.86
CA ARG A 18 -10.97 -16.27 14.91
C ARG A 18 -10.01 -16.42 13.71
N PRO A 19 -10.47 -16.23 12.46
CA PRO A 19 -9.61 -16.30 11.27
C PRO A 19 -8.80 -15.01 11.07
N THR A 20 -7.99 -14.98 10.01
CA THR A 20 -7.36 -13.75 9.51
C THR A 20 -8.42 -12.72 9.09
N GLN A 21 -8.08 -11.43 9.16
CA GLN A 21 -9.01 -10.33 8.89
C GLN A 21 -8.76 -9.77 7.48
N ARG A 22 -9.81 -9.65 6.67
CA ARG A 22 -9.70 -9.24 5.25
C ARG A 22 -10.02 -7.77 5.07
N PHE A 23 -9.25 -7.13 4.19
CA PHE A 23 -9.41 -5.71 3.84
C PHE A 23 -9.25 -5.53 2.34
N GLU A 24 -10.05 -4.65 1.75
CA GLU A 24 -9.75 -4.04 0.46
C GLU A 24 -8.92 -2.77 0.69
N VAL A 25 -7.75 -2.68 0.06
CA VAL A 25 -6.86 -1.53 0.15
C VAL A 25 -6.54 -0.96 -1.22
N VAL A 26 -6.25 0.34 -1.31
CA VAL A 26 -5.66 0.92 -2.51
C VAL A 26 -4.16 0.69 -2.48
N PRO A 27 -3.56 0.03 -3.49
CA PRO A 27 -2.12 0.01 -3.66
C PRO A 27 -1.64 1.39 -4.15
N ASP A 28 -0.92 2.12 -3.30
CA ASP A 28 -0.59 3.54 -3.51
C ASP A 28 0.92 3.75 -3.64
N THR A 29 1.38 4.11 -4.84
CA THR A 29 2.80 4.47 -5.08
C THR A 29 3.15 5.89 -4.63
N GLY A 30 2.16 6.68 -4.21
CA GLY A 30 2.34 8.05 -3.69
C GLY A 30 2.59 8.13 -2.19
N SER A 31 2.47 7.03 -1.46
CA SER A 31 2.72 6.96 -0.02
C SER A 31 3.41 5.65 0.40
N SER A 32 3.97 5.64 1.61
CA SER A 32 4.78 4.53 2.13
C SER A 32 4.11 3.75 3.27
N ASP A 33 3.08 4.32 3.89
CA ASP A 33 2.41 3.74 5.05
C ASP A 33 1.36 2.69 4.62
N LEU A 34 1.33 1.57 5.33
CA LEU A 34 0.22 0.62 5.29
C LEU A 34 -0.69 0.88 6.49
N TRP A 35 -1.95 1.18 6.23
CA TRP A 35 -2.92 1.42 7.29
C TRP A 35 -4.29 0.82 6.98
N ILE A 36 -4.96 0.43 8.05
CA ILE A 36 -6.32 -0.10 8.05
C ILE A 36 -7.10 0.53 9.21
N PRO A 37 -8.42 0.64 9.13
CA PRO A 37 -9.20 1.29 10.17
C PRO A 37 -9.39 0.35 11.38
N ALA A 38 -9.27 0.90 12.58
CA ALA A 38 -9.48 0.20 13.83
C ALA A 38 -10.98 -0.05 14.11
N SER A 39 -11.26 -1.06 14.95
CA SER A 39 -12.61 -1.39 15.46
C SER A 39 -13.31 -0.22 16.15
N ASN A 40 -12.54 0.68 16.77
CA ASN A 40 -13.03 1.87 17.46
C ASN A 40 -12.92 3.15 16.62
N CYS A 41 -12.71 3.06 15.30
CA CYS A 41 -12.47 4.27 14.51
C CYS A 41 -13.69 5.20 14.47
N THR A 42 -13.44 6.47 14.76
CA THR A 42 -14.41 7.56 14.65
C THR A 42 -14.29 8.26 13.28
N ARG A 43 -15.42 8.60 12.67
CA ARG A 43 -15.52 9.28 11.35
C ARG A 43 -14.92 8.54 10.15
N CYS A 44 -14.39 7.34 10.33
CA CYS A 44 -14.15 6.45 9.20
C CYS A 44 -15.48 6.08 8.54
N LYS A 45 -15.48 5.93 7.21
CA LYS A 45 -16.64 5.60 6.40
C LYS A 45 -17.39 4.33 6.87
N ASP A 46 -18.71 4.40 6.89
CA ASP A 46 -19.57 3.25 7.20
C ASP A 46 -19.41 2.13 6.17
N GLY A 47 -19.52 0.89 6.64
CA GLY A 47 -19.37 -0.30 5.80
C GLY A 47 -17.93 -0.73 5.51
N THR A 48 -16.93 0.05 5.93
CA THR A 48 -15.52 -0.39 5.87
C THR A 48 -15.24 -1.50 6.88
N ALA A 49 -14.44 -2.49 6.48
CA ALA A 49 -13.95 -3.55 7.35
C ALA A 49 -13.11 -2.94 8.48
N ARG A 50 -13.21 -3.47 9.70
CA ARG A 50 -12.55 -2.90 10.89
C ARG A 50 -11.63 -3.91 11.55
N PHE A 51 -10.39 -3.49 11.81
CA PHE A 51 -9.39 -4.31 12.44
C PHE A 51 -9.61 -4.44 13.95
N GLN A 52 -9.62 -5.68 14.43
CA GLN A 52 -9.65 -6.06 15.84
C GLN A 52 -8.27 -6.60 16.22
N LEU A 53 -7.50 -5.82 16.99
CA LEU A 53 -6.13 -6.16 17.40
C LEU A 53 -6.09 -7.50 18.15
N GLU A 54 -7.04 -7.71 19.05
CA GLU A 54 -7.16 -8.91 19.89
C GLU A 54 -7.65 -10.16 19.14
N ALA A 55 -8.07 -10.02 17.88
CA ALA A 55 -8.46 -11.16 17.04
C ALA A 55 -7.26 -11.82 16.33
N SER A 56 -6.05 -11.27 16.47
CA SER A 56 -4.81 -11.81 15.90
C SER A 56 -3.83 -12.21 16.99
N CYS A 57 -3.23 -13.39 16.86
CA CYS A 57 -2.25 -13.92 17.83
C CYS A 57 -0.83 -13.43 17.56
N THR A 58 -0.60 -12.80 16.40
CA THR A 58 0.69 -12.22 15.99
C THR A 58 0.70 -10.69 16.07
N ALA A 59 -0.44 -10.07 16.36
CA ALA A 59 -0.53 -8.63 16.56
C ALA A 59 0.30 -8.19 17.78
N ARG A 60 1.15 -7.19 17.58
CA ARG A 60 1.94 -6.56 18.64
C ARG A 60 1.88 -5.06 18.51
N GLN A 61 1.24 -4.42 19.47
CA GLN A 61 1.18 -2.96 19.53
C GLN A 61 2.59 -2.39 19.79
N ILE A 62 2.95 -1.33 19.06
CA ILE A 62 4.23 -0.62 19.23
C ILE A 62 4.03 0.62 20.11
N GLY A 63 2.86 1.26 20.01
CA GLY A 63 2.41 2.29 20.96
C GLY A 63 2.54 3.73 20.47
N ASP A 64 3.31 3.98 19.41
CA ASP A 64 3.44 5.32 18.84
C ASP A 64 2.16 5.70 18.08
N ARG A 65 1.56 6.84 18.43
CA ARG A 65 0.45 7.44 17.68
C ARG A 65 1.00 8.26 16.52
N ILE A 66 0.46 8.03 15.34
CA ILE A 66 0.90 8.67 14.10
C ILE A 66 -0.26 9.46 13.53
N THR A 67 0.00 10.73 13.23
CA THR A 67 -0.87 11.61 12.45
C THR A 67 -0.25 11.78 11.07
N PHE A 68 -1.02 11.50 10.03
CA PHE A 68 -0.55 11.64 8.65
C PHE A 68 -1.57 12.38 7.79
N ARG A 69 -1.07 13.05 6.76
CA ARG A 69 -1.83 13.91 5.86
C ARG A 69 -1.54 13.53 4.41
N TYR A 70 -2.60 13.26 3.65
CA TYR A 70 -2.53 13.04 2.21
C TYR A 70 -2.60 14.35 1.43
N GLY A 71 -2.13 14.30 0.18
CA GLY A 71 -2.09 15.45 -0.72
C GLY A 71 -3.47 16.02 -1.07
N ASP A 72 -4.54 15.23 -0.92
CA ASP A 72 -5.93 15.65 -1.07
C ASP A 72 -6.49 16.40 0.14
N GLY A 73 -5.69 16.56 1.22
CA GLY A 73 -6.11 17.16 2.48
C GLY A 73 -6.71 16.19 3.49
N THR A 74 -6.79 14.89 3.17
CA THR A 74 -7.21 13.86 4.12
C THR A 74 -6.22 13.80 5.29
N VAL A 75 -6.72 13.81 6.52
CA VAL A 75 -5.91 13.64 7.74
C VAL A 75 -6.44 12.46 8.54
N ALA A 76 -5.54 11.56 8.93
CA ALA A 76 -5.85 10.38 9.71
C ALA A 76 -4.92 10.26 10.92
N VAL A 77 -5.45 9.68 11.99
CA VAL A 77 -4.71 9.43 13.23
C VAL A 77 -4.92 7.98 13.63
N GLY A 78 -3.84 7.33 14.06
CA GLY A 78 -3.89 5.93 14.49
C GLY A 78 -2.73 5.52 15.38
N GLY A 79 -2.85 4.33 15.95
CA GLY A 79 -1.77 3.68 16.70
C GLY A 79 -0.96 2.76 15.79
N SER A 80 0.35 2.66 16.03
CA SER A 80 1.23 1.71 15.33
C SER A 80 1.21 0.32 15.97
N PHE A 81 1.29 -0.70 15.12
CA PHE A 81 1.44 -2.10 15.52
C PHE A 81 2.21 -2.89 14.45
N THR A 82 2.66 -4.09 14.80
CA THR A 82 3.14 -5.07 13.83
C THR A 82 2.22 -6.28 13.79
N ASP A 83 2.05 -6.85 12.61
CA ASP A 83 1.36 -8.12 12.42
C ASP A 83 1.82 -8.81 11.13
N THR A 84 1.26 -9.98 10.82
CA THR A 84 1.44 -10.65 9.53
C THR A 84 0.46 -10.07 8.52
N VAL A 85 0.95 -9.74 7.32
CA VAL A 85 0.15 -9.33 6.17
C VAL A 85 0.33 -10.35 5.06
N ARG A 86 -0.77 -10.86 4.53
CA ARG A 86 -0.78 -11.78 3.39
C ARG A 86 -1.36 -11.10 2.16
N ILE A 87 -0.65 -11.19 1.05
CA ILE A 87 -1.14 -10.80 -0.27
C ILE A 87 -0.93 -11.98 -1.21
N ALA A 88 -2.01 -12.53 -1.77
CA ALA A 88 -1.98 -13.79 -2.50
C ALA A 88 -1.28 -14.89 -1.67
N ASP A 89 -0.18 -15.45 -2.17
CA ASP A 89 0.65 -16.48 -1.55
C ASP A 89 1.85 -15.93 -0.76
N LEU A 90 2.00 -14.61 -0.69
CA LEU A 90 3.11 -13.94 -0.02
C LEU A 90 2.73 -13.54 1.41
N ASP A 91 3.34 -14.22 2.38
CA ASP A 91 3.29 -13.85 3.80
C ASP A 91 4.40 -12.86 4.15
N VAL A 92 4.03 -11.73 4.75
CA VAL A 92 4.95 -10.69 5.21
C VAL A 92 4.78 -10.52 6.71
N LYS A 93 5.67 -11.13 7.49
CA LYS A 93 5.64 -11.14 8.96
C LYS A 93 6.27 -9.88 9.54
N ASP A 94 5.85 -9.57 10.78
CA ASP A 94 6.29 -8.39 11.52
C ASP A 94 6.23 -7.10 10.67
N GLN A 95 5.22 -7.02 9.80
CA GLN A 95 4.96 -5.85 8.98
C GLN A 95 4.45 -4.75 9.90
N PHE A 96 4.98 -3.55 9.75
CA PHE A 96 4.48 -2.36 10.44
C PHE A 96 3.18 -1.88 9.78
N LEU A 97 2.16 -1.62 10.59
CA LEU A 97 0.89 -1.06 10.15
C LEU A 97 0.46 0.05 11.11
N ILE A 98 -0.43 0.89 10.62
CA ILE A 98 -1.16 1.87 11.44
C ILE A 98 -2.62 1.43 11.51
N GLN A 99 -3.15 1.28 12.72
CA GLN A 99 -4.58 1.11 12.97
C GLN A 99 -5.21 2.50 13.17
N VAL A 100 -5.95 2.97 12.18
CA VAL A 100 -6.55 4.32 12.18
C VAL A 100 -7.80 4.33 13.06
N ASP A 101 -7.78 5.13 14.13
CA ASP A 101 -8.89 5.28 15.07
C ASP A 101 -9.66 6.60 14.91
N LYS A 102 -9.18 7.50 14.03
CA LYS A 102 -9.86 8.75 13.71
C LYS A 102 -9.51 9.24 12.31
N MET A 103 -10.54 9.56 11.52
CA MET A 103 -10.42 10.39 10.31
C MET A 103 -10.80 11.83 10.67
N GLU A 104 -9.96 12.83 10.37
CA GLU A 104 -10.23 14.23 10.68
C GLU A 104 -10.91 15.00 9.53
N SER A 105 -10.86 14.46 8.33
CA SER A 105 -11.58 14.95 7.16
C SER A 105 -12.28 13.79 6.45
N ASP A 106 -13.33 14.12 5.70
CA ASP A 106 -14.05 13.12 4.93
C ASP A 106 -13.16 12.64 3.78
N THR A 107 -13.11 11.33 3.59
CA THR A 107 -12.34 10.73 2.50
C THR A 107 -13.25 10.30 1.37
N HIS A 108 -12.80 10.50 0.13
CA HIS A 108 -13.46 9.96 -1.06
C HIS A 108 -13.03 8.51 -1.37
N MET A 109 -12.26 7.89 -0.47
CA MET A 109 -11.78 6.53 -0.63
C MET A 109 -12.93 5.51 -0.59
N ARG A 110 -12.89 4.56 -1.52
CA ARG A 110 -13.87 3.47 -1.59
C ARG A 110 -13.41 2.23 -0.83
N SER A 111 -12.10 2.00 -0.76
CA SER A 111 -11.46 0.92 -0.02
C SER A 111 -11.55 1.10 1.51
N ASP A 112 -11.15 0.07 2.25
CA ASP A 112 -11.02 0.11 3.70
C ASP A 112 -9.79 0.90 4.14
N GLY A 113 -8.68 0.72 3.43
CA GLY A 113 -7.37 1.29 3.77
C GLY A 113 -6.46 1.54 2.57
N ILE A 114 -5.19 1.77 2.84
CA ILE A 114 -4.13 2.00 1.84
C ILE A 114 -2.94 1.08 2.11
N LEU A 115 -2.39 0.53 1.05
CA LEU A 115 -1.10 -0.15 1.02
C LEU A 115 -0.09 0.75 0.33
N GLY A 116 0.73 1.44 1.11
CA GLY A 116 1.84 2.23 0.59
C GLY A 116 2.90 1.36 -0.10
N LEU A 117 3.21 1.69 -1.35
CA LEU A 117 4.21 1.02 -2.20
C LEU A 117 5.43 1.91 -2.47
N ALA A 118 5.47 3.11 -1.90
CA ALA A 118 6.65 3.94 -1.96
C ALA A 118 7.73 3.49 -0.95
N HIS A 119 8.93 4.03 -1.11
CA HIS A 119 10.06 3.76 -0.22
C HIS A 119 10.20 4.87 0.82
N HIS A 120 10.93 4.58 1.90
CA HIS A 120 11.43 5.64 2.78
C HIS A 120 12.82 6.06 2.34
N TYR A 121 13.05 7.37 2.29
CA TYR A 121 14.38 7.92 2.20
C TYR A 121 15.17 7.61 3.48
N VAL A 122 16.49 7.41 3.33
CA VAL A 122 17.40 6.82 4.33
C VAL A 122 17.41 7.58 5.67
N SER A 123 17.08 8.88 5.69
CA SER A 123 17.08 9.69 6.91
C SER A 123 15.79 9.65 7.73
N ASP A 124 14.67 9.14 7.20
CA ASP A 124 13.38 9.07 7.92
C ASP A 124 13.18 7.74 8.69
N ARG A 125 14.28 7.02 8.96
CA ARG A 125 14.28 5.77 9.75
C ARG A 125 14.00 5.96 11.26
N GLY A 126 13.40 7.08 11.64
CA GLY A 126 13.01 7.41 13.02
C GLY A 126 11.80 6.58 13.48
N SER A 127 10.82 7.23 14.12
CA SER A 127 9.63 6.60 14.72
C SER A 127 8.69 5.86 13.74
N ARG A 128 9.02 5.78 12.45
CA ARG A 128 8.26 5.05 11.43
C ARG A 128 8.87 3.66 11.21
N GLY A 129 8.02 2.64 11.16
CA GLY A 129 8.46 1.27 10.89
C GLY A 129 8.88 1.04 9.43
N ARG A 130 9.18 -0.22 9.09
CA ARG A 130 9.56 -0.59 7.72
C ARG A 130 8.36 -0.57 6.78
N THR A 131 8.53 -0.02 5.57
CA THR A 131 7.51 -0.10 4.51
C THR A 131 7.20 -1.55 4.16
N PHE A 132 6.01 -1.78 3.58
CA PHE A 132 5.61 -3.10 3.10
C PHE A 132 6.64 -3.66 2.10
N MET A 133 7.06 -2.86 1.11
CA MET A 133 8.04 -3.28 0.11
C MET A 133 9.37 -3.74 0.73
N SER A 134 9.86 -3.02 1.74
CA SER A 134 11.11 -3.37 2.43
C SER A 134 10.99 -4.67 3.22
N THR A 135 9.85 -4.92 3.85
CA THR A 135 9.59 -6.15 4.60
C THR A 135 9.40 -7.33 3.66
N LEU A 136 8.61 -7.17 2.61
CA LEU A 136 8.36 -8.18 1.58
C LEU A 136 9.68 -8.73 0.99
N PHE A 137 10.52 -7.86 0.42
CA PHE A 137 11.74 -8.33 -0.25
C PHE A 137 12.82 -8.86 0.70
N ARG A 138 12.74 -8.52 1.99
CA ARG A 138 13.60 -9.12 3.00
C ARG A 138 13.14 -10.54 3.37
N GLU A 139 11.84 -10.75 3.47
CA GLU A 139 11.28 -12.08 3.79
C GLU A 139 11.34 -13.03 2.58
N HIS A 140 11.29 -12.48 1.37
CA HIS A 140 11.29 -13.21 0.11
C HIS A 140 12.51 -12.84 -0.76
N PRO A 141 13.74 -13.19 -0.35
CA PRO A 141 14.96 -12.76 -1.05
C PRO A 141 15.11 -13.38 -2.45
N GLY A 142 14.34 -14.42 -2.77
CA GLY A 142 14.29 -15.01 -4.11
C GLY A 142 13.43 -14.23 -5.11
N LEU A 143 12.59 -13.29 -4.65
CA LEU A 143 11.83 -12.43 -5.54
C LEU A 143 12.73 -11.32 -6.10
N PRO A 144 12.67 -11.06 -7.42
CA PRO A 144 13.22 -9.83 -7.97
C PRO A 144 12.65 -8.62 -7.23
N GLN A 145 13.53 -7.68 -6.82
CA GLN A 145 13.14 -6.51 -6.03
C GLN A 145 12.46 -5.43 -6.87
N MET A 146 11.32 -5.77 -7.44
CA MET A 146 10.49 -4.89 -8.26
C MET A 146 9.02 -5.29 -8.15
N PHE A 147 8.14 -4.42 -8.62
CA PHE A 147 6.73 -4.72 -8.79
C PHE A 147 6.21 -4.03 -10.06
N SER A 148 5.06 -4.48 -10.55
CA SER A 148 4.45 -3.90 -11.74
C SER A 148 2.93 -3.89 -11.64
N PHE A 149 2.33 -2.91 -12.31
CA PHE A 149 0.89 -2.80 -12.47
C PHE A 149 0.50 -3.08 -13.91
N HIS A 150 -0.53 -3.90 -14.09
CA HIS A 150 -1.32 -3.96 -15.31
C HIS A 150 -2.72 -3.44 -15.00
N LEU A 151 -3.03 -2.22 -15.44
CA LEU A 151 -4.31 -1.56 -15.22
C LEU A 151 -5.13 -1.62 -16.51
N THR A 152 -6.22 -2.38 -16.48
CA THR A 152 -7.04 -2.67 -17.67
C THR A 152 -7.95 -1.51 -18.05
N GLY A 153 -8.43 -0.73 -17.06
CA GLY A 153 -9.47 0.28 -17.26
C GLY A 153 -10.83 -0.30 -17.65
N ASP A 154 -10.96 -1.63 -17.61
CA ASP A 154 -12.15 -2.39 -17.95
C ASP A 154 -12.68 -3.10 -16.69
N THR A 155 -14.00 -3.17 -16.55
CA THR A 155 -14.65 -3.87 -15.42
C THR A 155 -14.82 -5.36 -15.66
N THR A 156 -14.59 -5.84 -16.89
CA THR A 156 -14.70 -7.25 -17.29
C THR A 156 -13.38 -8.01 -17.18
N GLU A 157 -12.24 -7.31 -17.30
CA GLU A 157 -10.90 -7.89 -17.19
C GLU A 157 -10.19 -7.37 -15.92
N PRO A 158 -9.72 -8.26 -15.03
CA PRO A 158 -9.11 -7.84 -13.78
C PRO A 158 -7.74 -7.21 -14.00
N SER A 159 -7.53 -6.07 -13.36
CA SER A 159 -6.19 -5.48 -13.21
C SER A 159 -5.32 -6.32 -12.28
N ARG A 160 -3.99 -6.21 -12.42
CA ARG A 160 -3.01 -7.01 -11.67
C ARG A 160 -1.92 -6.14 -11.07
N LEU A 161 -1.55 -6.46 -9.84
CA LEU A 161 -0.30 -6.05 -9.21
C LEU A 161 0.57 -7.30 -9.08
N VAL A 162 1.80 -7.24 -9.58
CA VAL A 162 2.76 -8.34 -9.50
C VAL A 162 3.97 -7.88 -8.69
N PHE A 163 4.34 -8.64 -7.66
CA PHE A 163 5.62 -8.48 -6.97
C PHE A 163 6.62 -9.46 -7.57
N GLY A 164 7.75 -8.95 -8.04
CA GLY A 164 8.71 -9.70 -8.85
C GLY A 164 8.63 -9.35 -10.34
N ASP A 165 8.98 -10.32 -11.17
CA ASP A 165 9.12 -10.09 -12.61
C ASP A 165 7.77 -9.74 -13.27
N PRO A 166 7.73 -8.68 -14.08
CA PRO A 166 6.55 -8.32 -14.86
C PRO A 166 6.28 -9.32 -15.99
N ASP A 167 5.02 -9.73 -16.13
CA ASP A 167 4.57 -10.52 -17.28
C ASP A 167 4.31 -9.61 -18.49
N LEU A 168 5.39 -9.25 -19.19
CA LEU A 168 5.34 -8.41 -20.39
C LEU A 168 4.62 -9.08 -21.56
N ALA A 169 4.77 -10.39 -21.71
CA ALA A 169 4.24 -11.13 -22.86
C ALA A 169 2.70 -11.04 -22.91
N THR A 170 2.05 -11.09 -21.75
CA THR A 170 0.59 -11.00 -21.64
C THR A 170 0.11 -9.56 -21.49
N ASN A 171 0.86 -8.71 -20.77
CA ASN A 171 0.31 -7.45 -20.22
C ASN A 171 0.88 -6.17 -20.84
N SER A 172 1.76 -6.27 -21.83
CA SER A 172 2.42 -5.12 -22.45
C SER A 172 2.30 -5.13 -23.98
N LYS A 173 2.11 -3.95 -24.56
CA LYS A 173 2.22 -3.73 -26.03
C LYS A 173 3.69 -3.71 -26.47
N GLU A 174 4.58 -3.35 -25.57
CA GLU A 174 6.02 -3.29 -25.78
C GLU A 174 6.68 -4.58 -25.33
N SER A 175 7.71 -5.02 -26.07
CA SER A 175 8.46 -6.25 -25.74
C SER A 175 9.57 -6.04 -24.71
N LYS A 176 9.88 -4.79 -24.35
CA LYS A 176 10.96 -4.43 -23.42
C LYS A 176 10.57 -3.21 -22.59
N PHE A 177 11.02 -3.16 -21.33
CA PHE A 177 10.91 -1.95 -20.52
C PHE A 177 11.84 -0.85 -21.02
N GLN A 178 11.33 0.37 -20.97
CA GLN A 178 12.11 1.58 -21.02
C GLN A 178 12.25 2.11 -19.59
N TYR A 179 13.48 2.35 -19.15
CA TYR A 179 13.76 2.80 -17.79
C TYR A 179 14.10 4.28 -17.77
N GLY A 180 13.40 5.04 -16.93
CA GLY A 180 13.77 6.40 -16.56
C GLY A 180 14.89 6.39 -15.51
N LYS A 181 15.72 7.44 -15.50
CA LYS A 181 16.76 7.57 -14.48
C LYS A 181 16.15 8.08 -13.17
N GLY A 182 16.32 7.33 -12.09
CA GLY A 182 15.83 7.68 -10.75
C GLY A 182 16.80 8.51 -9.90
N TYR A 183 17.60 9.41 -10.49
CA TYR A 183 18.67 10.12 -9.77
C TYR A 183 18.23 10.82 -8.48
N TYR A 184 16.97 11.26 -8.41
CA TYR A 184 16.42 11.98 -7.25
C TYR A 184 15.68 11.08 -6.26
N MET A 185 15.48 9.79 -6.55
CA MET A 185 14.78 8.86 -5.65
C MET A 185 15.47 8.71 -4.29
N SER A 186 16.79 8.93 -4.25
CA SER A 186 17.58 8.94 -3.03
C SER A 186 17.38 10.19 -2.16
N HIS A 187 16.38 11.04 -2.40
CA HIS A 187 16.13 12.24 -1.59
C HIS A 187 14.64 12.47 -1.29
N THR A 188 13.78 11.51 -1.64
CA THR A 188 12.33 11.60 -1.50
C THR A 188 11.76 10.22 -1.22
N ASP A 189 10.54 10.18 -0.67
CA ASP A 189 9.73 8.97 -0.47
C ASP A 189 8.84 8.69 -1.69
N LEU A 190 9.21 9.15 -2.89
CA LEU A 190 8.40 9.07 -4.11
C LEU A 190 9.15 8.40 -5.26
N TRP A 191 8.40 7.73 -6.13
CA TRP A 191 8.87 7.27 -7.43
C TRP A 191 8.94 8.46 -8.39
N LEU A 192 10.15 8.94 -8.69
CA LEU A 192 10.37 10.09 -9.57
C LEU A 192 11.07 9.69 -10.88
N THR A 193 10.61 10.29 -11.98
CA THR A 193 11.26 10.21 -13.29
C THR A 193 11.23 11.58 -13.97
N SER A 194 12.20 11.84 -14.84
CA SER A 194 12.27 13.09 -15.62
C SER A 194 11.59 12.92 -16.97
N VAL A 195 10.67 13.82 -17.30
CA VAL A 195 10.07 13.94 -18.63
C VAL A 195 10.71 15.13 -19.33
N TRP A 196 11.30 14.91 -20.50
CA TRP A 196 12.01 15.96 -21.25
C TRP A 196 11.06 16.95 -21.94
N SER A 197 10.05 16.42 -22.61
CA SER A 197 9.06 17.22 -23.34
C SER A 197 7.73 16.48 -23.41
N ILE A 198 6.64 17.22 -23.32
CA ILE A 198 5.28 16.74 -23.59
C ILE A 198 4.83 17.46 -24.86
N GLY A 199 4.44 16.68 -25.88
CA GLY A 199 3.96 17.21 -27.15
C GLY A 199 2.55 16.71 -27.45
N TRP A 200 1.78 17.52 -28.17
CA TRP A 200 0.48 17.14 -28.72
C TRP A 200 0.61 17.05 -30.24
N SER A 201 0.11 15.96 -30.84
CA SER A 201 0.00 15.88 -32.29
C SER A 201 -1.09 16.84 -32.77
N GLY A 202 -0.76 17.76 -33.68
CA GLY A 202 -1.74 18.64 -34.33
C GLY A 202 -1.70 20.12 -33.96
N THR A 203 -0.72 20.59 -33.19
CA THR A 203 -0.46 22.03 -32.96
C THR A 203 0.86 22.51 -33.58
N GLY A 204 1.20 21.95 -34.76
CA GLY A 204 2.29 22.41 -35.62
C GLY A 204 1.74 22.95 -36.92
#